data_AF-A0A846ANX8-F1
#
_entry.id   AF-A0A846ANX8-F1
#
_cell.length_a   1.000
_cell.length_b   1.000
_cell.length_c   1.000
_cell.angle_alpha   90.00
_cell.angle_beta   90.00
_cell.angle_gamma   90.00
#
_symmetry.space_group_name_H-M   'P 1'
#
loop_
_entity.id
_entity.type
_entity.pdbx_description
1 polymer ?
#
loop_
_entity_poly.entity_id
_entity_poly.type
_entity_poly.pdbx_seq_one_letter_code
_entity_poly.pdbx_strand_id
1 'polypeptide(L)'
;MITTRTKLNGIKCDYVYMRLPPDKRPDFFKLSPKDTLNDNPRREPANWNRNFQEGEFVDFITPMIETLNFYHAEKVDPRIVAYSFQKLQEDHPKAELEIISMEKRGKNRQGFLLKADTAPEADHSILHAEYFDTYDRLKALPPEQLRLLLVERQKYTKRLEAWVDTAVNRPGVNIQNSNKGDTIMAEKTGDKIDTDKFIGVGFNKDGGKIEGSNFAETIYESQEQNLAQAAKDIQELLEQLDETYPSDTTAGKMKIATEVITQIDNNPTKAQRILSAIKSGGVAAVEQLLNHPASTFVIAALEDWQKSK
;
A
#
# COMPACT_ATOMS: atom_id res chain seq x y z
N MET A 1 0.85 13.81 31.24
CA MET A 1 0.37 13.53 29.87
C MET A 1 1.61 13.31 29.01
N ILE A 2 1.70 12.20 28.29
CA ILE A 2 2.78 11.93 27.32
C ILE A 2 2.31 12.48 25.97
N THR A 3 3.18 13.16 25.24
CA THR A 3 2.88 13.84 23.96
C THR A 3 3.99 13.54 22.95
N THR A 4 3.80 13.89 21.67
CA THR A 4 4.84 13.74 20.62
C THR A 4 6.13 14.50 20.91
N ARG A 5 6.10 15.48 21.83
CA ARG A 5 7.28 16.24 22.27
C ARG A 5 7.97 15.64 23.50
N THR A 6 7.40 14.59 24.09
CA THR A 6 7.93 13.96 25.29
C THR A 6 9.13 13.08 24.93
N LYS A 7 10.32 13.44 25.42
CA LYS A 7 11.54 12.63 25.23
C LYS A 7 11.55 11.46 26.21
N LEU A 8 11.55 10.23 25.71
CA LEU A 8 11.55 8.99 26.51
C LEU A 8 12.95 8.35 26.63
N ASN A 9 14.01 9.14 26.53
CA ASN A 9 15.39 8.65 26.54
C ASN A 9 15.74 8.04 27.90
N GLY A 10 16.30 6.82 27.87
CA GLY A 10 16.78 6.13 29.08
C GLY A 10 15.68 5.67 30.04
N ILE A 11 14.41 5.66 29.61
CA ILE A 11 13.32 5.15 30.43
C ILE A 11 13.46 3.64 30.60
N LYS A 12 13.50 3.20 31.86
CA LYS A 12 13.36 1.79 32.24
C LYS A 12 11.98 1.61 32.86
N CYS A 13 11.16 0.80 32.22
CA CYS A 13 9.82 0.46 32.69
C CYS A 13 9.70 -1.05 32.66
N ASP A 14 9.43 -1.69 33.79
CA ASP A 14 9.28 -3.16 33.82
C ASP A 14 7.95 -3.61 33.18
N TYR A 15 6.88 -2.84 33.39
CA TYR A 15 5.54 -3.12 32.88
C TYR A 15 4.59 -1.93 33.02
N VAL A 16 3.47 -1.99 32.30
CA VAL A 16 2.35 -1.05 32.42
C VAL A 16 1.03 -1.77 32.66
N TYR A 17 0.12 -1.15 33.41
CA TYR A 17 -1.26 -1.61 33.53
C TYR A 17 -2.17 -0.75 32.66
N MET A 18 -2.84 -1.36 31.69
CA MET A 18 -3.72 -0.66 30.75
C MET A 18 -5.14 -0.43 31.30
N ARG A 19 -5.41 -0.87 32.53
CA ARG A 19 -6.71 -0.75 33.19
C ARG A 19 -6.56 -0.54 34.69
N LEU A 20 -7.25 0.47 35.22
CA LEU A 20 -7.35 0.67 36.66
C LEU A 20 -8.13 -0.49 37.31
N PRO A 21 -7.69 -0.98 38.48
CA PRO A 21 -8.44 -1.97 39.23
C PRO A 21 -9.78 -1.36 39.70
N PRO A 22 -10.84 -2.18 39.88
CA PRO A 22 -12.19 -1.68 40.13
C PRO A 22 -12.33 -0.70 41.30
N ASP A 23 -11.56 -0.91 42.37
CA ASP A 23 -11.52 -0.11 43.59
C ASP A 23 -10.86 1.27 43.41
N LYS A 24 -9.99 1.42 42.40
CA LYS A 24 -9.31 2.68 42.07
C LYS A 24 -9.97 3.46 40.94
N ARG A 25 -11.13 3.02 40.43
CA ARG A 25 -11.83 3.73 39.35
C ARG A 25 -12.63 4.89 39.92
N PRO A 26 -12.53 6.09 39.32
CA PRO A 26 -13.37 7.21 39.73
C PRO A 26 -14.84 6.93 39.41
N ASP A 27 -15.76 7.55 40.15
CA ASP A 27 -17.20 7.28 40.07
C ASP A 27 -17.81 7.48 38.67
N PHE A 28 -17.27 8.40 37.88
CA PHE A 28 -17.69 8.65 36.50
C PHE A 28 -17.22 7.57 35.50
N PHE A 29 -16.34 6.66 35.94
CA PHE A 29 -15.80 5.55 35.14
C PHE A 29 -16.28 4.19 35.67
N LYS A 30 -17.56 4.11 36.07
CA LYS A 30 -18.22 2.85 36.45
C LYS A 30 -18.47 2.01 35.21
N LEU A 31 -17.85 0.84 35.16
CA LEU A 31 -18.05 -0.09 34.04
C LEU A 31 -19.41 -0.79 34.17
N SER A 32 -19.81 -1.46 33.08
CA SER A 32 -20.98 -2.32 33.11
C SER A 32 -20.85 -3.39 34.21
N PRO A 33 -21.96 -3.92 34.78
CA PRO A 33 -21.92 -4.97 35.81
C PRO A 33 -21.14 -6.24 35.40
N LYS A 34 -21.00 -6.50 34.09
CA LYS A 34 -20.17 -7.61 33.58
C LYS A 34 -18.66 -7.33 33.70
N ASP A 35 -18.27 -6.07 33.62
CA ASP A 35 -16.88 -5.65 33.62
C ASP A 35 -16.37 -5.28 35.03
N THR A 36 -17.28 -5.03 35.98
CA THR A 36 -16.95 -4.77 37.39
C THR A 36 -16.36 -6.00 38.10
N LEU A 37 -16.67 -7.20 37.61
CA LEU A 37 -16.12 -8.48 38.13
C LEU A 37 -14.75 -8.83 37.52
N ASN A 38 -14.33 -8.14 36.46
CA ASN A 38 -13.05 -8.41 35.81
C ASN A 38 -11.95 -7.56 36.42
N ASP A 39 -11.12 -8.19 37.26
CA ASP A 39 -9.98 -7.57 37.93
C ASP A 39 -8.67 -7.63 37.12
N ASN A 40 -8.70 -8.13 35.89
CA ASN A 40 -7.49 -8.16 35.06
C ASN A 40 -7.06 -6.72 34.71
N PRO A 41 -5.87 -6.27 35.14
CA PRO A 41 -5.38 -4.92 34.92
C PRO A 41 -4.86 -4.70 33.49
N ARG A 42 -4.88 -5.75 32.65
CA ARG A 42 -4.33 -5.75 31.28
C ARG A 42 -2.88 -5.24 31.29
N ARG A 43 -2.03 -5.99 32.01
CA ARG A 43 -0.60 -5.72 32.08
C ARG A 43 0.05 -5.89 30.71
N GLU A 44 1.01 -5.04 30.37
CA GLU A 44 1.98 -5.28 29.30
C GLU A 44 3.42 -5.28 29.87
N PRO A 45 4.27 -6.26 29.52
CA PRO A 45 3.94 -7.45 28.74
C PRO A 45 2.88 -8.33 29.42
N ALA A 46 2.00 -8.96 28.63
CA ALA A 46 0.89 -9.77 29.18
C ALA A 46 1.34 -10.95 30.06
N ASN A 47 2.55 -11.47 29.84
CA ASN A 47 3.13 -12.52 30.69
C ASN A 47 3.72 -11.89 31.96
N TRP A 48 3.13 -12.21 33.12
CA TRP A 48 3.54 -11.72 34.43
C TRP A 48 4.97 -12.09 34.84
N ASN A 49 5.56 -13.12 34.23
CA ASN A 49 6.94 -13.52 34.47
C ASN A 49 7.95 -12.81 33.55
N ARG A 50 7.51 -11.84 32.75
CA ARG A 50 8.35 -11.06 31.83
C ARG A 50 8.20 -9.56 32.10
N ASN A 51 9.29 -8.84 31.94
CA ASN A 51 9.33 -7.38 31.93
C ASN A 51 9.75 -6.89 30.55
N PHE A 52 9.42 -5.64 30.22
CA PHE A 52 10.00 -4.99 29.06
C PHE A 52 11.53 -4.98 29.19
N GLN A 53 12.20 -5.32 28.10
CA GLN A 53 13.63 -5.12 27.96
C GLN A 53 13.93 -3.64 27.66
N GLU A 54 15.21 -3.29 27.66
CA GLU A 54 15.65 -1.94 27.30
C GLU A 54 15.13 -1.55 25.91
N GLY A 55 14.44 -0.42 25.82
CA GLY A 55 13.81 0.08 24.58
C GLY A 55 12.37 -0.40 24.34
N GLU A 56 11.99 -1.60 24.77
CA GLU A 56 10.68 -2.20 24.40
C GLU A 56 9.48 -1.38 24.91
N PHE A 57 9.59 -0.75 26.08
CA PHE A 57 8.52 0.13 26.58
C PHE A 57 8.32 1.35 25.67
N VAL A 58 9.42 1.92 25.15
CA VAL A 58 9.37 3.07 24.24
C VAL A 58 8.70 2.63 22.94
N ASP A 59 9.14 1.51 22.36
CA ASP A 59 8.54 0.93 21.15
C ASP A 59 7.04 0.63 21.33
N PHE A 60 6.63 0.20 22.53
CA PHE A 60 5.24 -0.07 22.85
C PHE A 60 4.37 1.19 22.88
N ILE A 61 4.86 2.28 23.49
CA ILE A 61 4.06 3.50 23.69
C ILE A 61 4.13 4.46 22.50
N THR A 62 5.21 4.42 21.72
CA THR A 62 5.45 5.31 20.57
C THR A 62 4.27 5.32 19.59
N PRO A 63 3.74 4.17 19.12
CA PRO A 63 2.60 4.18 18.21
C PRO A 63 1.33 4.80 18.81
N MET A 64 1.16 4.82 20.13
CA MET A 64 0.00 5.43 20.77
C MET A 64 0.06 6.97 20.78
N ILE A 65 1.26 7.52 20.58
CA ILE A 65 1.54 8.96 20.68
C ILE A 65 1.77 9.56 19.29
N GLU A 66 2.50 8.85 18.44
CA GLU A 66 3.03 9.38 17.17
C GLU A 66 2.15 9.04 15.96
N THR A 67 1.21 8.10 16.08
CA THR A 67 0.33 7.74 14.95
C THR A 67 -0.91 8.60 14.90
N LEU A 68 -1.18 9.16 13.73
CA LEU A 68 -2.42 9.84 13.44
C LEU A 68 -3.50 8.81 13.08
N ASN A 69 -4.58 8.78 13.86
CA ASN A 69 -5.65 7.80 13.76
C ASN A 69 -6.92 8.43 13.19
N PHE A 70 -7.40 7.95 12.04
CA PHE A 70 -8.67 8.35 11.45
C PHE A 70 -9.70 7.23 11.67
N TYR A 71 -10.50 7.37 12.73
CA TYR A 71 -11.50 6.38 13.11
C TYR A 71 -12.88 6.72 12.55
N HIS A 72 -13.44 5.78 11.78
CA HIS A 72 -14.80 5.83 11.26
C HIS A 72 -15.66 4.81 12.01
N ALA A 73 -16.71 5.29 12.69
CA ALA A 73 -17.59 4.42 13.48
C ALA A 73 -18.52 3.55 12.61
N GLU A 74 -18.85 4.03 11.41
CA GLU A 74 -19.76 3.40 10.45
C GLU A 74 -19.03 2.82 9.25
N LYS A 75 -19.77 2.08 8.42
CA LYS A 75 -19.25 1.59 7.14
C LYS A 75 -18.90 2.79 6.24
N VAL A 76 -17.68 2.78 5.71
CA VAL A 76 -17.13 3.83 4.85
C VAL A 76 -17.28 3.49 3.38
N ASP A 77 -17.30 4.52 2.52
CA ASP A 77 -17.04 4.38 1.09
C ASP A 77 -15.51 4.46 0.87
N PRO A 78 -14.84 3.39 0.39
CA PRO A 78 -13.40 3.37 0.18
C PRO A 78 -12.87 4.49 -0.72
N ARG A 79 -13.67 4.95 -1.68
CA ARG A 79 -13.30 6.04 -2.60
C ARG A 79 -13.17 7.36 -1.87
N ILE A 80 -14.07 7.60 -0.93
CA ILE A 80 -14.08 8.85 -0.15
C ILE A 80 -12.90 8.88 0.82
N VAL A 81 -12.60 7.74 1.47
CA VAL A 81 -11.42 7.61 2.34
C VAL A 81 -10.14 7.84 1.53
N ALA A 82 -9.99 7.14 0.40
CA ALA A 82 -8.82 7.26 -0.45
C ALA A 82 -8.61 8.69 -0.95
N TYR A 83 -9.68 9.32 -1.44
CA TYR A 83 -9.62 10.72 -1.87
C TYR A 83 -9.24 11.64 -0.71
N SER A 84 -9.89 11.51 0.45
CA SER A 84 -9.69 12.42 1.59
C SER A 84 -8.25 12.34 2.10
N PHE A 85 -7.70 11.12 2.19
CA PHE A 85 -6.32 10.92 2.60
C PHE A 85 -5.33 11.45 1.57
N GLN A 86 -5.55 11.18 0.28
CA GLN A 86 -4.67 11.70 -0.77
C GLN A 86 -4.70 13.23 -0.82
N LYS A 87 -5.89 13.84 -0.71
CA LYS A 87 -6.01 15.30 -0.65
C LYS A 87 -5.24 15.87 0.55
N LEU A 88 -5.30 15.21 1.71
CA LEU A 88 -4.53 15.60 2.88
C LEU A 88 -3.01 15.52 2.63
N GLN A 89 -2.54 14.48 1.94
CA GLN A 89 -1.12 14.36 1.53
C GLN A 89 -0.70 15.47 0.56
N GLU A 90 -1.56 15.84 -0.40
CA GLU A 90 -1.30 16.90 -1.37
C GLU A 90 -1.28 18.29 -0.73
N ASP A 91 -2.21 18.56 0.18
CA ASP A 91 -2.33 19.85 0.87
C ASP A 91 -1.21 20.02 1.93
N HIS A 92 -0.69 18.91 2.49
CA HIS A 92 0.36 18.89 3.52
C HIS A 92 1.57 18.02 3.16
N PRO A 93 2.33 18.34 2.11
CA PRO A 93 3.46 17.51 1.67
C PRO A 93 4.58 17.39 2.73
N LYS A 94 4.71 18.39 3.61
CA LYS A 94 5.67 18.38 4.73
C LYS A 94 5.22 17.55 5.93
N ALA A 95 3.96 17.12 5.97
CA ALA A 95 3.48 16.24 7.03
C ALA A 95 3.92 14.79 6.82
N GLU A 96 4.48 14.45 5.64
CA GLU A 96 5.05 13.14 5.31
C GLU A 96 4.11 11.97 5.68
N LEU A 97 2.82 12.17 5.43
CA LEU A 97 1.76 11.22 5.77
C LEU A 97 1.98 9.87 5.07
N GLU A 98 2.18 8.81 5.84
CA GLU A 98 2.35 7.44 5.34
C GLU A 98 1.37 6.49 6.01
N ILE A 99 0.65 5.68 5.24
CA ILE A 99 -0.27 4.68 5.79
C ILE A 99 0.52 3.50 6.35
N ILE A 100 0.40 3.29 7.66
CA ILE A 100 1.03 2.14 8.33
C ILE A 100 0.05 0.98 8.54
N SER A 101 -1.24 1.27 8.68
CA SER A 101 -2.24 0.25 8.95
C SER A 101 -3.66 0.66 8.59
N MET A 102 -4.45 -0.33 8.18
CA MET A 102 -5.90 -0.22 7.98
C MET A 102 -6.59 -1.39 8.65
N GLU A 103 -7.55 -1.11 9.53
CA GLU A 103 -8.14 -2.11 10.40
C GLU A 103 -9.66 -1.99 10.50
N LYS A 104 -10.37 -3.13 10.56
CA LYS A 104 -11.77 -3.15 10.97
C LYS A 104 -11.88 -2.99 12.48
N ARG A 105 -12.81 -2.16 12.92
CA ARG A 105 -13.04 -1.83 14.33
C ARG A 105 -14.52 -1.90 14.69
N GLY A 106 -14.81 -1.85 15.99
CA GLY A 106 -16.17 -1.95 16.55
C GLY A 106 -16.69 -3.38 16.72
N LYS A 107 -17.72 -3.55 17.55
CA LYS A 107 -18.27 -4.86 17.96
C LYS A 107 -18.73 -5.74 16.78
N ASN A 108 -19.21 -5.11 15.72
CA ASN A 108 -19.71 -5.79 14.51
C ASN A 108 -18.73 -5.69 13.32
N ARG A 109 -17.48 -5.23 13.55
CA ARG A 109 -16.46 -5.00 12.50
C ARG A 109 -16.94 -4.08 11.35
N GLN A 110 -17.86 -3.16 11.66
CA GLN A 110 -18.40 -2.19 10.72
C GLN A 110 -17.62 -0.88 10.71
N GLY A 111 -16.92 -0.57 11.80
CA GLY A 111 -16.05 0.60 11.86
C GLY A 111 -14.74 0.32 11.14
N PHE A 112 -14.07 1.40 10.75
CA PHE A 112 -12.81 1.36 10.02
C PHE A 112 -11.82 2.31 10.69
N LEU A 113 -10.57 1.88 10.82
CA LEU A 113 -9.48 2.69 11.36
C LEU A 113 -8.36 2.73 10.33
N LEU A 114 -8.03 3.92 9.87
CA LEU A 114 -6.82 4.21 9.12
C LEU A 114 -5.79 4.82 10.07
N LYS A 115 -4.57 4.28 10.08
CA LYS A 115 -3.45 4.82 10.84
C LYS A 115 -2.38 5.31 9.91
N ALA A 116 -1.86 6.50 10.19
CA ALA A 116 -0.77 7.07 9.44
C ALA A 116 0.36 7.56 10.37
N ASP A 117 1.59 7.37 9.91
CA ASP A 117 2.75 8.09 10.43
C ASP A 117 2.77 9.50 9.84
N THR A 118 3.44 10.41 10.54
CA THR A 118 3.63 11.80 10.13
C THR A 118 5.03 12.27 10.49
N ALA A 119 5.48 13.35 9.85
CA ALA A 119 6.62 14.11 10.31
C ALA A 119 6.46 14.51 11.80
N PRO A 120 7.53 14.53 12.62
CA PRO A 120 7.45 14.80 14.06
C PRO A 120 6.81 16.15 14.44
N GLU A 121 6.95 17.15 13.58
CA GLU A 121 6.41 18.50 13.74
C GLU A 121 4.96 18.66 13.25
N ALA A 122 4.38 17.64 12.63
CA ALA A 122 3.04 17.71 12.06
C ALA A 122 1.97 17.95 13.14
N ASP A 123 1.02 18.84 12.85
CA ASP A 123 -0.11 19.09 13.74
C ASP A 123 -1.23 18.09 13.48
N HIS A 124 -1.27 17.03 14.29
CA HIS A 124 -2.30 15.99 14.22
C HIS A 124 -3.72 16.52 14.35
N SER A 125 -3.95 17.60 15.10
CA SER A 125 -5.29 18.15 15.27
C SER A 125 -5.79 18.80 13.99
N ILE A 126 -4.93 19.56 13.31
CA ILE A 126 -5.25 20.18 12.01
C ILE A 126 -5.44 19.11 10.95
N LEU A 127 -4.50 18.17 10.83
CA LEU A 127 -4.58 17.09 9.83
C LEU A 127 -5.83 16.23 10.01
N HIS A 128 -6.20 15.91 11.25
CA HIS A 128 -7.42 15.19 11.55
C HIS A 128 -8.67 15.99 11.15
N ALA A 129 -8.74 17.28 11.50
CA ALA A 129 -9.89 18.12 11.17
C ALA A 129 -10.08 18.23 9.64
N GLU A 130 -9.01 18.52 8.89
CA GLU A 130 -9.08 18.71 7.45
C GLU A 130 -9.41 17.43 6.68
N TYR A 131 -8.93 16.28 7.16
CA TYR A 131 -9.34 14.97 6.64
C TYR A 131 -10.85 14.79 6.75
N PHE A 132 -11.41 15.00 7.95
CA PHE A 132 -12.85 14.78 8.19
C PHE A 132 -13.71 15.83 7.51
N ASP A 133 -13.27 17.08 7.43
CA ASP A 133 -13.95 18.12 6.64
C ASP A 133 -14.07 17.73 5.17
N THR A 134 -13.00 17.18 4.59
CA THR A 134 -13.01 16.69 3.21
C THR A 134 -13.92 15.46 3.08
N TYR A 135 -13.77 14.50 3.97
CA TYR A 135 -14.56 13.28 3.99
C TYR A 135 -16.07 13.56 4.09
N ASP A 136 -16.48 14.42 5.02
CA ASP A 136 -17.88 14.76 5.28
C ASP A 136 -18.48 15.56 4.12
N ARG A 137 -17.73 16.50 3.53
CA ARG A 137 -18.15 17.19 2.30
C ARG A 137 -18.44 16.21 1.18
N LEU A 138 -17.54 15.25 0.93
CA LEU A 138 -17.71 14.24 -0.11
C LEU A 138 -18.86 13.28 0.18
N LYS A 139 -19.04 12.87 1.44
CA LYS A 139 -20.16 12.03 1.89
C LYS A 139 -21.51 12.71 1.69
N ALA A 140 -21.56 14.03 1.78
CA ALA A 140 -22.77 14.83 1.58
C ALA A 140 -23.08 15.17 0.10
N LEU A 141 -22.16 14.90 -0.84
CA LEU A 141 -22.39 15.20 -2.25
C LEU A 141 -23.49 14.31 -2.86
N PRO A 142 -24.29 14.84 -3.81
CA PRO A 142 -25.14 14.03 -4.65
C PRO A 142 -24.32 12.97 -5.41
N PRO A 143 -24.83 11.74 -5.61
CA PRO A 143 -24.08 10.64 -6.23
C PRO A 143 -23.42 10.97 -7.58
N GLU A 144 -24.09 11.74 -8.44
CA GLU A 144 -23.53 12.15 -9.74
C GLU A 144 -22.37 13.14 -9.61
N GLN A 145 -22.45 14.08 -8.66
CA GLN A 145 -21.36 15.03 -8.41
C GLN A 145 -20.14 14.32 -7.81
N LEU A 146 -20.39 13.41 -6.88
CA LEU A 146 -19.34 12.56 -6.32
C LEU A 146 -18.68 11.71 -7.42
N ARG A 147 -19.48 11.10 -8.31
CA ARG A 147 -18.97 10.29 -9.42
C ARG A 147 -18.08 11.11 -10.36
N LEU A 148 -18.52 12.32 -10.75
CA LEU A 148 -17.75 13.21 -11.62
C LEU A 148 -16.41 13.58 -11.00
N LEU A 149 -16.42 14.00 -9.73
CA LEU A 149 -15.21 14.37 -8.99
C LEU A 149 -14.24 13.20 -8.83
N LEU A 150 -14.77 12.01 -8.55
CA LEU A 150 -13.95 10.80 -8.40
C LEU A 150 -13.36 10.32 -9.73
N VAL A 151 -14.09 10.44 -10.86
CA VAL A 151 -13.57 10.08 -12.19
C VAL A 151 -12.41 11.00 -12.61
N GLU A 152 -12.51 12.29 -12.32
CA GLU A 152 -11.43 13.24 -12.60
C GLU A 152 -10.15 12.90 -11.82
N ARG A 153 -10.31 12.43 -10.58
CA ARG A 153 -9.20 12.17 -9.64
C ARG A 153 -8.77 10.69 -9.59
N GLN A 154 -9.49 9.81 -10.28
CA GLN A 154 -9.32 8.35 -10.28
C GLN A 154 -7.93 7.88 -10.73
N LYS A 155 -7.24 8.64 -11.58
CA LYS A 155 -5.89 8.27 -12.06
C LYS A 155 -4.87 8.15 -10.92
N TYR A 156 -5.09 8.85 -9.80
CA TYR A 156 -4.16 8.91 -8.69
C TYR A 156 -4.65 8.16 -7.44
N THR A 157 -5.97 8.03 -7.25
CA THR A 157 -6.56 7.35 -6.08
C THR A 157 -6.74 5.84 -6.24
N LYS A 158 -6.75 5.31 -7.48
CA LYS A 158 -7.17 3.92 -7.78
C LYS A 158 -6.50 2.84 -6.93
N ARG A 159 -5.18 2.96 -6.71
CA ARG A 159 -4.43 1.99 -5.88
C ARG A 159 -4.84 2.08 -4.41
N LEU A 160 -4.94 3.29 -3.87
CA LEU A 160 -5.35 3.53 -2.49
C LEU A 160 -6.80 3.12 -2.27
N GLU A 161 -7.69 3.42 -3.22
CA GLU A 161 -9.08 2.96 -3.22
C GLU A 161 -9.15 1.44 -3.13
N ALA A 162 -8.39 0.71 -3.96
CA ALA A 162 -8.36 -0.76 -3.92
C ALA A 162 -7.83 -1.31 -2.60
N TRP A 163 -6.84 -0.66 -1.98
CA TRP A 163 -6.32 -1.05 -0.66
C TRP A 163 -7.32 -0.80 0.46
N VAL A 164 -7.97 0.36 0.47
CA VAL A 164 -9.02 0.68 1.44
C VAL A 164 -10.20 -0.27 1.23
N ASP A 165 -10.61 -0.52 -0.01
CA ASP A 165 -11.72 -1.44 -0.33
C ASP A 165 -11.40 -2.85 0.19
N THR A 166 -10.18 -3.31 -0.02
CA THR A 166 -9.68 -4.58 0.52
C THR A 166 -9.79 -4.62 2.04
N ALA A 167 -9.33 -3.57 2.74
CA ALA A 167 -9.38 -3.50 4.20
C ALA A 167 -10.82 -3.40 4.74
N VAL A 168 -11.70 -2.68 4.04
CA VAL A 168 -13.10 -2.46 4.40
C VAL A 168 -13.97 -3.68 4.11
N ASN A 169 -13.68 -4.45 3.05
CA ASN A 169 -14.55 -5.54 2.60
C ASN A 169 -14.05 -6.94 2.97
N ARG A 170 -12.74 -7.18 3.20
CA ARG A 170 -12.27 -8.52 3.57
C ARG A 170 -12.72 -8.98 4.96
N PRO A 171 -12.99 -10.27 5.16
CA PRO A 171 -13.11 -10.85 6.50
C PRO A 171 -11.73 -10.93 7.17
N GLY A 172 -11.32 -9.88 7.88
CA GLY A 172 -10.37 -9.95 9.00
C GLY A 172 -8.87 -10.08 8.71
N VAL A 173 -8.33 -9.48 7.64
CA VAL A 173 -6.86 -9.41 7.43
C VAL A 173 -6.35 -8.01 7.78
N ASN A 174 -5.37 -7.93 8.69
CA ASN A 174 -4.59 -6.72 8.97
C ASN A 174 -3.63 -6.49 7.79
N ILE A 175 -3.73 -5.33 7.13
CA ILE A 175 -2.70 -4.89 6.19
C ILE A 175 -1.69 -4.09 7.02
N GLN A 176 -0.54 -4.70 7.32
CA GLN A 176 0.64 -4.02 7.86
C GLN A 176 1.60 -3.79 6.69
N ASN A 177 2.03 -2.55 6.49
CA ASN A 177 3.06 -2.22 5.52
C ASN A 177 4.43 -2.51 6.15
N SER A 178 4.91 -3.75 6.05
CA SER A 178 6.19 -4.15 6.64
C SER A 178 7.37 -3.75 5.75
N ASN A 179 7.74 -2.47 5.79
CA ASN A 179 9.07 -2.03 5.37
C ASN A 179 10.06 -2.19 6.54
N LYS A 180 10.44 -3.42 6.87
CA LYS A 180 11.63 -3.71 7.69
C LYS A 180 12.12 -5.12 7.38
N GLY A 181 13.42 -5.23 7.08
CA GLY A 181 14.06 -6.42 6.53
C GLY A 181 13.93 -7.70 7.37
N ASP A 182 14.28 -8.79 6.69
CA ASP A 182 14.36 -10.20 7.12
C ASP A 182 13.09 -11.04 6.90
N THR A 183 12.95 -11.51 5.66
CA THR A 183 12.08 -12.62 5.27
C THR A 183 12.60 -13.92 5.88
N ILE A 184 12.04 -14.36 7.00
CA ILE A 184 12.16 -15.76 7.43
C ILE A 184 10.95 -16.51 6.87
N MET A 185 11.22 -17.34 5.85
CA MET A 185 10.30 -18.29 5.24
C MET A 185 9.78 -19.28 6.29
N ALA A 186 8.46 -19.34 6.47
CA ALA A 186 7.80 -20.46 7.12
C ALA A 186 7.14 -21.33 6.04
N GLU A 187 7.67 -22.55 5.93
CA GLU A 187 7.29 -23.59 4.98
C GLU A 187 5.95 -24.27 5.35
N LYS A 188 5.29 -24.79 4.30
CA LYS A 188 4.14 -25.74 4.25
C LYS A 188 2.73 -25.12 4.34
N THR A 189 1.74 -25.53 3.54
CA THR A 189 1.51 -26.81 2.86
C THR A 189 0.65 -26.59 1.61
N GLY A 190 0.93 -27.31 0.53
CA GLY A 190 0.35 -27.07 -0.79
C GLY A 190 -1.09 -27.52 -1.00
N ASP A 191 -1.68 -26.96 -2.05
CA ASP A 191 -2.69 -27.62 -2.88
C ASP A 191 -2.33 -27.37 -4.35
N LYS A 192 -2.32 -28.46 -5.13
CA LYS A 192 -2.09 -28.45 -6.57
C LYS A 192 -3.37 -27.99 -7.25
N ILE A 193 -3.28 -26.97 -8.11
CA ILE A 193 -4.35 -26.65 -9.06
C ILE A 193 -3.83 -26.98 -10.45
N ASP A 194 -4.51 -27.93 -11.10
CA ASP A 194 -4.32 -28.36 -12.48
C ASP A 194 -4.51 -27.18 -13.44
N THR A 195 -3.46 -26.82 -14.18
CA THR A 195 -3.53 -25.89 -15.30
C THR A 195 -3.52 -26.68 -16.59
N ASP A 196 -4.63 -27.33 -16.91
CA ASP A 196 -4.88 -27.85 -18.24
C ASP A 196 -6.26 -27.35 -18.70
N LYS A 197 -6.25 -26.61 -19.82
CA LYS A 197 -7.36 -25.87 -20.48
C LYS A 197 -7.56 -24.40 -20.08
N PHE A 198 -6.81 -23.50 -20.72
CA PHE A 198 -7.35 -22.51 -21.67
C PHE A 198 -6.21 -21.63 -22.24
N ILE A 199 -5.68 -21.97 -23.42
CA ILE A 199 -4.97 -21.03 -24.31
C ILE A 199 -5.81 -20.94 -25.58
N GLY A 200 -6.48 -19.80 -25.76
CA GLY A 200 -7.18 -19.48 -26.99
C GLY A 200 -6.18 -19.16 -28.09
N VAL A 201 -6.21 -19.96 -29.17
CA VAL A 201 -5.59 -19.62 -30.45
C VAL A 201 -6.74 -19.42 -31.45
N GLY A 202 -6.72 -18.26 -32.12
CA GLY A 202 -7.78 -17.78 -32.99
C GLY A 202 -8.08 -18.69 -34.19
N PHE A 203 -9.35 -18.69 -34.59
CA PHE A 203 -9.86 -19.33 -35.79
C PHE A 203 -9.25 -18.71 -37.05
N ASN A 204 -8.61 -19.53 -37.89
CA ASN A 204 -8.50 -19.27 -39.32
C ASN A 204 -9.50 -20.16 -40.06
N LYS A 205 -10.53 -19.53 -40.64
CA LYS A 205 -11.43 -20.15 -41.62
C LYS A 205 -10.74 -19.99 -42.96
N ASP A 206 -9.95 -20.99 -43.35
CA ASP A 206 -9.68 -21.41 -44.73
C ASP A 206 -8.52 -22.41 -44.69
N GLY A 207 -8.83 -23.68 -44.97
CA GLY A 207 -7.97 -24.85 -44.75
C GLY A 207 -6.75 -24.94 -45.65
N GLY A 208 -5.77 -24.05 -45.46
CA GLY A 208 -4.44 -24.14 -46.05
C GLY A 208 -3.46 -24.87 -45.13
N LYS A 209 -2.87 -25.97 -45.62
CA LYS A 209 -1.79 -26.71 -44.96
C LYS A 209 -0.49 -25.91 -45.11
N ILE A 210 0.11 -25.45 -44.00
CA ILE A 210 1.42 -24.79 -44.05
C ILE A 210 2.50 -25.84 -43.81
N GLU A 211 3.21 -26.20 -44.87
CA GLU A 211 4.41 -27.03 -44.84
C GLU A 211 5.61 -26.22 -44.34
N GLY A 212 6.49 -26.91 -43.60
CA GLY A 212 7.53 -26.32 -42.78
C GLY A 212 8.55 -25.48 -43.54
N SER A 213 8.88 -24.32 -42.96
CA SER A 213 10.16 -23.66 -43.14
C SER A 213 10.46 -22.73 -41.95
N ASN A 214 11.62 -22.93 -41.32
CA ASN A 214 12.43 -21.97 -40.54
C ASN A 214 11.76 -21.11 -39.44
N PHE A 215 10.76 -21.63 -38.72
CA PHE A 215 10.18 -20.92 -37.58
C PHE A 215 11.08 -20.84 -36.33
N ALA A 216 12.00 -21.79 -36.12
CA ALA A 216 12.79 -21.79 -34.88
C ALA A 216 13.92 -20.73 -34.86
N GLU A 217 14.59 -20.48 -35.99
CA GLU A 217 15.73 -19.53 -36.07
C GLU A 217 15.26 -18.07 -36.05
N THR A 218 14.14 -17.77 -36.73
CA THR A 218 13.56 -16.41 -36.78
C THR A 218 12.92 -15.99 -35.45
N ILE A 219 12.50 -16.96 -34.62
CA ILE A 219 11.91 -16.69 -33.30
C ILE A 219 13.00 -16.31 -32.28
N TYR A 220 14.21 -16.87 -32.36
CA TYR A 220 15.28 -16.52 -31.42
C TYR A 220 15.89 -15.14 -31.71
N GLU A 221 16.16 -14.78 -32.97
CA GLU A 221 16.68 -13.44 -33.33
C GLU A 221 15.67 -12.31 -33.06
N SER A 222 14.36 -12.57 -33.19
CA SER A 222 13.31 -11.57 -32.90
C SER A 222 13.05 -11.39 -31.39
N GLN A 223 13.34 -12.39 -30.56
CA GLN A 223 13.18 -12.28 -29.10
C GLN A 223 14.28 -11.43 -28.46
N GLU A 224 15.54 -11.61 -28.83
CA GLU A 224 16.65 -10.80 -28.31
C GLU A 224 16.54 -9.34 -28.76
N GLN A 225 16.12 -9.09 -30.00
CA GLN A 225 15.86 -7.73 -30.50
C GLN A 225 14.72 -7.04 -29.74
N ASN A 226 13.64 -7.75 -29.42
CA ASN A 226 12.54 -7.18 -28.64
C ASN A 226 12.94 -6.87 -27.20
N LEU A 227 13.77 -7.72 -26.56
CA LEU A 227 14.26 -7.47 -25.20
C LEU A 227 15.19 -6.25 -25.14
N ALA A 228 16.20 -6.22 -26.01
CA ALA A 228 17.15 -5.11 -26.06
C ALA A 228 16.45 -3.78 -26.41
N GLN A 229 15.49 -3.81 -27.34
CA GLN A 229 14.73 -2.62 -27.71
C GLN A 229 13.74 -2.19 -26.63
N ALA A 230 13.12 -3.13 -25.91
CA ALA A 230 12.25 -2.79 -24.76
C ALA A 230 13.04 -2.16 -23.61
N ALA A 231 14.20 -2.73 -23.27
CA ALA A 231 15.10 -2.16 -22.27
C ALA A 231 15.57 -0.75 -22.68
N LYS A 232 15.94 -0.57 -23.96
CA LYS A 232 16.28 0.74 -24.51
C LYS A 232 15.13 1.73 -24.42
N ASP A 233 13.91 1.34 -24.79
CA ASP A 233 12.73 2.21 -24.72
C ASP A 233 12.44 2.65 -23.27
N ILE A 234 12.65 1.76 -22.29
CA ILE A 234 12.47 2.07 -20.86
C ILE A 234 13.60 2.95 -20.34
N GLN A 235 14.84 2.68 -20.75
CA GLN A 235 16.02 3.48 -20.39
C GLN A 235 15.89 4.92 -20.91
N GLU A 236 15.45 5.12 -22.15
CA GLU A 236 15.19 6.46 -22.71
C GLU A 236 14.12 7.21 -21.93
N LEU A 237 13.05 6.53 -21.49
CA LEU A 237 12.02 7.14 -20.65
C LEU A 237 12.56 7.54 -19.28
N LEU A 238 13.39 6.70 -18.69
CA LEU A 238 14.05 6.99 -17.41
C LEU A 238 14.92 8.25 -17.52
N GLU A 239 15.78 8.32 -18.54
CA GLU A 239 16.67 9.46 -18.79
C GLU A 239 15.91 10.76 -19.06
N GLN A 240 14.82 10.70 -19.84
CA GLN A 240 13.96 11.87 -20.09
C GLN A 240 13.30 12.39 -18.81
N LEU A 241 12.93 11.48 -17.91
CA LEU A 241 12.20 11.83 -16.69
C LEU A 241 13.09 12.38 -15.58
N ASP A 242 14.38 12.09 -15.62
CA ASP A 242 15.38 12.65 -14.70
C ASP A 242 15.52 14.17 -14.81
N GLU A 243 15.18 14.75 -15.96
CA GLU A 243 15.15 16.22 -16.12
C GLU A 243 14.03 16.88 -15.31
N THR A 244 12.98 16.12 -14.98
CA THR A 244 11.74 16.65 -14.37
C THR A 244 11.54 16.16 -12.93
N TYR A 245 12.07 14.99 -12.58
CA TYR A 245 11.85 14.34 -11.30
C TYR A 245 13.17 13.89 -10.64
N PRO A 246 13.35 14.09 -9.32
CA PRO A 246 14.58 13.74 -8.64
C PRO A 246 14.74 12.23 -8.48
N SER A 247 15.67 11.62 -9.22
CA SER A 247 15.91 10.17 -9.20
C SER A 247 16.70 9.65 -8.00
N ASP A 248 17.17 10.54 -7.12
CA ASP A 248 17.89 10.22 -5.88
C ASP A 248 16.97 10.02 -4.67
N THR A 249 15.71 10.47 -4.74
CA THR A 249 14.72 10.30 -3.67
C THR A 249 13.73 9.17 -3.96
N THR A 250 13.25 8.47 -2.94
CA THR A 250 12.21 7.43 -3.10
C THR A 250 10.93 7.99 -3.74
N ALA A 251 10.50 9.18 -3.32
CA ALA A 251 9.32 9.85 -3.88
C ALA A 251 9.51 10.19 -5.38
N GLY A 252 10.68 10.70 -5.76
CA GLY A 252 10.97 10.98 -7.16
C GLY A 252 11.13 9.72 -8.01
N LYS A 253 11.79 8.66 -7.50
CA LYS A 253 11.84 7.34 -8.16
C LYS A 253 10.44 6.75 -8.38
N MET A 254 9.52 6.93 -7.43
CA MET A 254 8.13 6.49 -7.58
C MET A 254 7.36 7.32 -8.62
N LYS A 255 7.59 8.65 -8.68
CA LYS A 255 7.04 9.51 -9.74
C LYS A 255 7.56 9.10 -11.12
N ILE A 256 8.87 8.87 -11.24
CA ILE A 256 9.50 8.39 -12.47
C ILE A 256 8.87 7.06 -12.90
N ALA A 257 8.77 6.07 -12.00
CA ALA A 257 8.17 4.78 -12.33
C ALA A 257 6.71 4.89 -12.79
N THR A 258 5.93 5.74 -12.14
CA THR A 258 4.53 6.00 -12.52
C THR A 258 4.43 6.63 -13.92
N GLU A 259 5.31 7.58 -14.21
CA GLU A 259 5.31 8.28 -15.49
C GLU A 259 5.83 7.39 -16.62
N VAL A 260 6.82 6.52 -16.35
CA VAL A 260 7.26 5.47 -17.30
C VAL A 260 6.08 4.60 -17.73
N ILE A 261 5.30 4.06 -16.78
CA ILE A 261 4.12 3.25 -17.11
C ILE A 261 3.08 4.07 -17.89
N THR A 262 2.86 5.32 -17.51
CA THR A 262 1.92 6.22 -18.20
C THR A 262 2.32 6.44 -19.66
N GLN A 263 3.61 6.69 -19.93
CA GLN A 263 4.11 6.90 -21.29
C GLN A 263 4.13 5.62 -22.12
N ILE A 264 4.39 4.47 -21.49
CA ILE A 264 4.24 3.15 -22.13
C ILE A 264 2.77 2.93 -22.51
N ASP A 265 1.82 3.16 -21.62
CA ASP A 265 0.39 2.95 -21.87
C ASP A 265 -0.17 3.86 -22.97
N ASN A 266 0.34 5.09 -23.05
CA ASN A 266 -0.06 6.04 -24.09
C ASN A 266 0.60 5.77 -25.45
N ASN A 267 1.51 4.79 -25.56
CA ASN A 267 2.17 4.40 -26.80
C ASN A 267 1.96 2.91 -27.10
N PRO A 268 0.93 2.55 -27.90
CA PRO A 268 0.57 1.15 -28.17
C PRO A 268 1.73 0.31 -28.71
N THR A 269 2.60 0.89 -29.54
CA THR A 269 3.75 0.20 -30.11
C THR A 269 4.81 -0.12 -29.04
N LYS A 270 5.12 0.83 -28.15
CA LYS A 270 6.05 0.61 -27.02
C LYS A 270 5.45 -0.39 -26.02
N ALA A 271 4.17 -0.25 -25.67
CA ALA A 271 3.47 -1.19 -24.80
C ALA A 271 3.53 -2.63 -25.31
N GLN A 272 3.20 -2.85 -26.60
CA GLN A 272 3.21 -4.19 -27.18
C GLN A 272 4.63 -4.79 -27.23
N ARG A 273 5.65 -3.96 -27.49
CA ARG A 273 7.06 -4.39 -27.50
C ARG A 273 7.53 -4.81 -26.11
N ILE A 274 7.22 -4.00 -25.10
CA ILE A 274 7.59 -4.27 -23.70
C ILE A 274 6.84 -5.51 -23.17
N LEU A 275 5.55 -5.67 -23.47
CA LEU A 275 4.82 -6.90 -23.12
C LEU A 275 5.40 -8.14 -23.79
N SER A 276 5.80 -8.04 -25.06
CA SER A 276 6.43 -9.15 -25.78
C SER A 276 7.76 -9.53 -25.14
N ALA A 277 8.61 -8.55 -24.82
CA ALA A 277 9.89 -8.76 -24.15
C ALA A 277 9.73 -9.41 -22.77
N ILE A 278 8.75 -8.95 -21.99
CA ILE A 278 8.46 -9.53 -20.67
C ILE A 278 7.90 -10.95 -20.81
N LYS A 279 7.05 -11.24 -21.81
CA LYS A 279 6.54 -12.60 -22.06
C LYS A 279 7.64 -13.58 -22.48
N SER A 280 8.64 -13.13 -23.23
CA SER A 280 9.73 -13.99 -23.71
C SER A 280 10.85 -14.16 -22.68
N GLY A 281 11.27 -13.08 -22.01
CA GLY A 281 12.44 -13.06 -21.13
C GLY A 281 12.14 -12.90 -19.64
N GLY A 282 10.91 -12.58 -19.27
CA GLY A 282 10.55 -12.18 -17.91
C GLY A 282 11.02 -10.76 -17.58
N VAL A 283 10.47 -10.19 -16.51
CA VAL A 283 10.82 -8.81 -16.10
C VAL A 283 12.28 -8.71 -15.61
N ALA A 284 12.80 -9.77 -14.98
CA ALA A 284 14.20 -9.83 -14.55
C ALA A 284 15.21 -9.66 -15.71
N ALA A 285 14.88 -10.13 -16.92
CA ALA A 285 15.76 -9.95 -18.08
C ALA A 285 15.78 -8.49 -18.58
N VAL A 286 14.66 -7.76 -18.42
CA VAL A 286 14.60 -6.32 -18.70
C VAL A 286 15.40 -5.56 -17.65
N GLU A 287 15.27 -5.92 -16.37
CA GLU A 287 15.98 -5.29 -15.25
C GLU A 287 17.50 -5.28 -15.43
N GLN A 288 18.08 -6.41 -15.87
CA GLN A 288 19.54 -6.53 -16.08
C GLN A 288 20.11 -5.55 -17.11
N LEU A 289 19.26 -5.00 -17.96
CA LEU A 289 19.65 -4.08 -19.03
C LEU A 289 19.38 -2.61 -18.68
N LEU A 290 18.73 -2.33 -17.54
CA LEU A 290 18.45 -0.98 -17.07
C LEU A 290 19.57 -0.48 -16.16
N ASN A 291 20.09 0.71 -16.45
CA ASN A 291 21.10 1.36 -15.63
C ASN A 291 20.56 2.71 -15.15
N HIS A 292 19.78 2.68 -14.08
CA HIS A 292 19.12 3.87 -13.55
C HIS A 292 18.79 3.77 -12.06
N PRO A 293 18.90 4.84 -11.24
CA PRO A 293 18.54 4.82 -9.82
C PRO A 293 17.08 4.45 -9.51
N ALA A 294 16.19 4.65 -10.49
CA ALA A 294 14.76 4.31 -10.41
C ALA A 294 14.41 2.94 -11.05
N SER A 295 15.37 2.18 -11.58
CA SER A 295 15.11 0.94 -12.33
C SER A 295 14.29 -0.07 -11.54
N THR A 296 14.64 -0.35 -10.28
CA THR A 296 13.91 -1.30 -9.43
C THR A 296 12.45 -0.89 -9.20
N PHE A 297 12.16 0.42 -9.14
CA PHE A 297 10.79 0.92 -9.02
C PHE A 297 10.01 0.77 -10.33
N VAL A 298 10.66 1.02 -11.47
CA VAL A 298 10.07 0.78 -12.80
C VAL A 298 9.78 -0.69 -13.02
N ILE A 299 10.69 -1.57 -12.62
CA ILE A 299 10.54 -3.02 -12.73
C ILE A 299 9.34 -3.51 -11.91
N ALA A 300 9.23 -3.10 -10.65
CA ALA A 300 8.05 -3.40 -9.83
C ALA A 300 6.75 -2.86 -10.46
N ALA A 301 6.79 -1.67 -11.05
CA ALA A 301 5.64 -1.09 -11.74
C ALA A 301 5.28 -1.86 -13.03
N LEU A 302 6.27 -2.37 -13.78
CA LEU A 302 6.09 -3.17 -14.99
C LEU A 302 5.52 -4.57 -14.68
N GLU A 303 5.95 -5.20 -13.59
CA GLU A 303 5.41 -6.48 -13.12
C GLU A 303 3.92 -6.38 -12.78
N ASP A 304 3.51 -5.27 -12.15
CA ASP A 304 2.11 -5.02 -11.84
C ASP A 304 1.31 -4.64 -13.09
N TRP A 305 1.87 -3.76 -13.92
CA TRP A 305 1.27 -3.34 -15.18
C TRP A 305 0.98 -4.52 -16.10
N GLN A 306 1.90 -5.48 -16.24
CA GLN A 306 1.70 -6.69 -17.05
C GLN A 306 0.48 -7.50 -16.59
N LYS A 307 0.24 -7.60 -15.27
CA LYS A 307 -0.91 -8.34 -14.70
C LYS A 307 -2.26 -7.66 -15.00
N SER A 308 -2.23 -6.37 -15.34
CA SER A 308 -3.42 -5.58 -15.67
C SER A 308 -3.79 -5.58 -17.16
N LYS A 309 -2.99 -6.23 -18.02
CA LYS A 309 -3.17 -6.30 -19.47
C LYS A 309 -3.76 -7.63 -19.96
#